data_AF-A0A9D4CE14-F1
#
_entry.id   AF-A0A9D4CE14-F1
#
_cell.length_a   1.000
_cell.length_b   1.000
_cell.length_c   1.000
_cell.angle_alpha   90.00
_cell.angle_beta   90.00
_cell.angle_gamma   90.00
#
_symmetry.space_group_name_H-M   'P 1'
#
loop_
_entity.id
_entity.type
_entity.pdbx_description
1 polymer ?
#
loop_
_entity_poly.entity_id
_entity_poly.type
_entity_poly.pdbx_seq_one_letter_code
_entity_poly.pdbx_strand_id
1 'polypeptide(L)'
;MSISKNESKLSDNQNESNSDEELRRLNESVQSVRKEKHARRIDNDTNSNIHEILNDFMKSVSSEINELKSEMREHILQTSTQLAEIKDIVCGLKNKHTLCCTDMKNKLKDTTSNSESVKTQMCNLNKGLLKRWQSFSESIKNHMSNILTQQKEAEISLNKIRQTPTSSYAEISNSSSSNVLDAHSTQNKDQRFNTENSNDSSSVGSEIHNTPNKVQRSNQTVIRQTLIIGDSILRGINKSGLKTDADVLTCPGKKLLEIKSNLSGEITSQYKNLIVYAGGNDAASGFARSTLYNDIKSLILYI
;
A
#
# COMPACT_ATOMS: atom_id res chain seq x y z
N MET A 1 127.90 29.36 -80.50
CA MET A 1 127.96 29.62 -79.04
C MET A 1 127.21 30.93 -78.84
N SER A 2 126.07 31.02 -78.14
CA SER A 2 125.76 30.44 -76.84
C SER A 2 124.25 30.21 -76.68
N ILE A 3 123.89 29.06 -76.12
CA ILE A 3 122.55 28.70 -75.65
C ILE A 3 122.41 29.31 -74.25
N SER A 4 121.40 30.16 -74.01
CA SER A 4 121.05 30.59 -72.65
C SER A 4 119.63 30.16 -72.32
N LYS A 5 119.56 29.22 -71.37
CA LYS A 5 118.38 28.76 -70.65
C LYS A 5 117.82 29.92 -69.80
N ASN A 6 116.51 30.09 -69.79
CA ASN A 6 115.74 30.68 -68.68
C ASN A 6 114.43 29.88 -68.61
N GLU A 7 114.36 28.90 -67.72
CA GLU A 7 113.70 28.98 -66.40
C GLU A 7 112.18 28.84 -66.49
N SER A 8 111.75 27.58 -66.54
CA SER A 8 110.41 27.11 -66.16
C SER A 8 110.46 26.72 -64.68
N LYS A 9 110.03 27.61 -63.79
CA LYS A 9 109.77 27.33 -62.38
C LYS A 9 108.57 28.15 -61.92
N LEU A 10 107.36 27.69 -62.22
CA LEU A 10 106.10 28.18 -61.62
C LEU A 10 104.95 27.25 -62.05
N SER A 11 104.89 26.03 -61.52
CA SER A 11 103.70 25.18 -61.65
C SER A 11 103.50 24.17 -60.52
N ASP A 12 104.49 23.90 -59.67
CA ASP A 12 104.36 22.86 -58.64
C ASP A 12 103.68 23.35 -57.33
N ASN A 13 103.50 24.67 -57.14
CA ASN A 13 102.86 25.23 -55.93
C ASN A 13 101.33 25.26 -55.94
N GLN A 14 100.65 24.90 -57.04
CA GLN A 14 99.17 24.87 -57.10
C GLN A 14 98.55 23.48 -56.89
N ASN A 15 99.34 22.40 -56.98
CA ASN A 15 98.82 21.04 -56.75
C ASN A 15 98.84 20.63 -55.27
N GLU A 16 99.79 21.10 -54.46
CA GLU A 16 99.77 20.86 -53.00
C GLU A 16 98.62 21.60 -52.31
N SER A 17 98.31 22.83 -52.76
CA SER A 17 97.20 23.63 -52.20
C SER A 17 95.80 23.03 -52.44
N ASN A 18 95.62 22.27 -53.52
CA ASN A 18 94.34 21.59 -53.80
C ASN A 18 94.18 20.30 -52.98
N SER A 19 95.29 19.57 -52.77
CA SER A 19 95.29 18.35 -51.96
C SER A 19 94.97 18.64 -50.49
N ASP A 20 95.51 19.73 -49.94
CA ASP A 20 95.25 20.12 -48.55
C ASP A 20 93.80 20.59 -48.32
N GLU A 21 93.20 21.26 -49.31
CA GLU A 21 91.80 21.68 -49.24
C GLU A 21 90.84 20.49 -49.40
N GLU A 22 91.16 19.49 -50.22
CA GLU A 22 90.39 18.24 -50.29
C GLU A 22 90.48 17.43 -49.00
N LEU A 23 91.66 17.33 -48.38
CA LEU A 23 91.84 16.69 -47.08
C LEU A 23 91.06 17.43 -45.98
N ARG A 24 91.03 18.77 -46.01
CA ARG A 24 90.24 19.58 -45.08
C ARG A 24 88.73 19.32 -45.24
N ARG A 25 88.22 19.32 -46.47
CA ARG A 25 86.81 19.02 -46.78
C ARG A 25 86.42 17.60 -46.39
N LEU A 26 87.30 16.63 -46.63
CA LEU A 26 87.07 15.24 -46.22
C LEU A 26 87.03 15.11 -44.69
N ASN A 27 87.94 15.78 -43.98
CA ASN A 27 87.94 15.79 -42.52
C ASN A 27 86.66 16.46 -41.95
N GLU A 28 86.23 17.59 -42.51
CA GLU A 28 84.97 18.25 -42.13
C GLU A 28 83.75 17.35 -42.38
N SER A 29 83.72 16.65 -43.53
CA SER A 29 82.67 15.67 -43.86
C SER A 29 82.63 14.51 -42.86
N VAL A 30 83.78 13.92 -42.53
CA VAL A 30 83.89 12.83 -41.54
C VAL A 30 83.44 13.30 -40.15
N GLN A 31 83.81 14.51 -39.75
CA GLN A 31 83.36 15.10 -38.48
C GLN A 31 81.84 15.34 -38.47
N SER A 32 81.27 15.79 -39.59
CA SER A 32 79.82 15.97 -39.74
C SER A 32 79.07 14.64 -39.60
N VAL A 33 79.51 13.59 -40.29
CA VAL A 33 78.92 12.24 -40.21
C VAL A 33 79.02 11.66 -38.80
N ARG A 34 80.13 11.90 -38.08
CA ARG A 34 80.28 11.47 -36.68
C ARG A 34 79.31 12.19 -35.76
N LYS A 35 79.11 13.49 -35.93
CA LYS A 35 78.14 14.29 -35.15
C LYS A 35 76.71 13.81 -35.43
N GLU A 36 76.35 13.57 -36.68
CA GLU A 36 75.03 13.07 -37.05
C GLU A 36 74.75 11.67 -36.48
N LYS A 37 75.72 10.75 -36.58
CA LYS A 37 75.61 9.42 -35.96
C LYS A 37 75.46 9.49 -34.45
N HIS A 38 76.15 10.42 -33.80
CA HIS A 38 76.01 10.62 -32.36
C HIS A 38 74.62 11.18 -32.00
N ALA A 39 74.10 12.16 -32.75
CA ALA A 39 72.76 12.70 -32.57
C ALA A 39 71.68 11.62 -32.71
N ARG A 40 71.75 10.81 -33.78
CA ARG A 40 70.80 9.68 -33.98
C ARG A 40 70.84 8.66 -32.84
N ARG A 41 72.00 8.43 -32.21
CA ARG A 41 72.10 7.55 -31.02
C ARG A 41 71.39 8.16 -29.82
N ILE A 42 71.62 9.45 -29.56
CA ILE A 42 70.94 10.18 -28.48
C ILE A 42 69.42 10.15 -28.70
N ASP A 43 68.94 10.38 -29.92
CA ASP A 43 67.51 10.34 -30.24
C ASP A 43 66.91 8.94 -30.02
N ASN A 44 67.62 7.88 -30.43
CA ASN A 44 67.17 6.50 -30.22
C ASN A 44 67.14 6.12 -28.73
N ASP A 45 68.19 6.48 -27.97
CA ASP A 45 68.26 6.20 -26.53
C ASP A 45 67.18 6.99 -25.79
N THR A 46 66.94 8.25 -26.17
CA THR A 46 65.88 9.10 -25.61
C THR A 46 64.50 8.52 -25.91
N ASN A 47 64.24 8.09 -27.15
CA ASN A 47 62.98 7.46 -27.51
C ASN A 47 62.77 6.13 -26.78
N SER A 48 63.81 5.31 -26.62
CA SER A 48 63.74 4.07 -25.86
C SER A 48 63.36 4.34 -24.40
N ASN A 49 64.00 5.33 -23.77
CA ASN A 49 63.73 5.71 -22.39
C ASN A 49 62.29 6.28 -22.22
N ILE A 50 61.82 7.10 -23.17
CA ILE A 50 60.44 7.60 -23.18
C ILE A 50 59.44 6.43 -23.26
N HIS A 51 59.69 5.45 -24.12
CA HIS A 51 58.81 4.27 -24.24
C HIS A 51 58.77 3.44 -22.96
N GLU A 52 59.90 3.28 -22.28
CA GLU A 52 59.98 2.55 -21.01
C GLU A 52 59.17 3.26 -19.91
N ILE A 53 59.38 4.58 -19.74
CA ILE A 53 58.63 5.41 -18.79
C ILE A 53 57.12 5.34 -19.07
N LEU A 54 56.70 5.44 -20.33
CA LEU A 54 55.29 5.34 -20.70
C LEU A 54 54.71 3.95 -20.38
N ASN A 55 55.47 2.88 -20.63
CA ASN A 55 55.02 1.52 -20.35
C ASN A 55 54.81 1.31 -18.84
N ASP A 56 55.75 1.78 -18.02
CA ASP A 56 55.65 1.63 -16.57
C ASP A 56 54.54 2.51 -15.98
N PHE A 57 54.34 3.72 -16.51
CA PHE A 57 53.19 4.55 -16.17
C PHE A 57 51.88 3.83 -16.50
N MET A 58 51.74 3.29 -17.71
CA MET A 58 50.53 2.59 -18.13
C MET A 58 50.25 1.33 -17.31
N LYS A 59 51.31 0.60 -16.90
CA LYS A 59 51.17 -0.54 -15.97
C LYS A 59 50.71 -0.09 -14.59
N SER A 60 51.29 0.98 -14.04
CA SER A 60 50.89 1.54 -12.74
C SER A 60 49.42 1.93 -12.74
N VAL A 61 49.00 2.71 -13.74
CA VAL A 61 47.59 3.12 -13.90
C VAL A 61 46.67 1.91 -14.07
N SER A 62 47.08 0.91 -14.85
CA SER A 62 46.29 -0.32 -15.02
C SER A 62 46.14 -1.10 -13.72
N SER A 63 47.18 -1.14 -12.88
CA SER A 63 47.15 -1.77 -11.57
C SER A 63 46.17 -1.07 -10.64
N GLU A 64 46.27 0.25 -10.51
CA GLU A 64 45.36 1.08 -9.67
C GLU A 64 43.89 0.94 -10.11
N ILE A 65 43.63 0.96 -11.43
CA ILE A 65 42.28 0.76 -11.96
C ILE A 65 41.73 -0.62 -11.60
N ASN A 66 42.57 -1.66 -11.62
CA ASN A 66 42.13 -3.01 -11.29
C ASN A 66 41.86 -3.18 -9.79
N GLU A 67 42.68 -2.57 -8.95
CA GLU A 67 42.47 -2.53 -7.49
C GLU A 67 41.15 -1.82 -7.15
N LEU A 68 40.94 -0.61 -7.68
CA LEU A 68 39.69 0.13 -7.48
C LEU A 68 38.46 -0.66 -7.97
N LYS A 69 38.56 -1.33 -9.12
CA LYS A 69 37.49 -2.20 -9.63
C LYS A 69 37.20 -3.38 -8.69
N SER A 70 38.22 -3.94 -8.06
CA SER A 70 38.07 -5.03 -7.10
C SER A 70 37.36 -4.55 -5.84
N GLU A 71 37.81 -3.43 -5.25
CA GLU A 71 37.19 -2.83 -4.08
C GLU A 71 35.73 -2.43 -4.33
N MET A 72 35.43 -1.82 -5.48
CA MET A 72 34.06 -1.50 -5.86
C MET A 72 33.17 -2.73 -5.96
N ARG A 73 33.67 -3.85 -6.50
CA ARG A 73 32.91 -5.10 -6.59
C ARG A 73 32.61 -5.67 -5.21
N GLU A 74 33.57 -5.60 -4.30
CA GLU A 74 33.38 -6.03 -2.91
C GLU A 74 32.33 -5.17 -2.19
N HIS A 75 32.42 -3.84 -2.32
CA HIS A 75 31.43 -2.92 -1.76
C HIS A 75 30.01 -3.18 -2.31
N ILE A 76 29.88 -3.41 -3.61
CA ILE A 76 28.58 -3.75 -4.23
C ILE A 76 28.04 -5.06 -3.66
N LEU A 77 28.89 -6.07 -3.49
CA LEU A 77 28.48 -7.36 -2.92
C LEU A 77 28.02 -7.22 -1.47
N GLN A 78 28.80 -6.53 -0.63
CA GLN A 78 28.45 -6.28 0.77
C GLN A 78 27.11 -5.51 0.89
N THR A 79 26.95 -4.45 0.09
CA THR A 79 25.70 -3.66 0.05
C THR A 79 24.51 -4.50 -0.39
N SER A 80 24.70 -5.38 -1.38
CA SER A 80 23.65 -6.27 -1.87
C SER A 80 23.21 -7.30 -0.81
N THR A 81 24.17 -7.83 -0.04
CA THR A 81 23.89 -8.73 1.08
C THR A 81 23.11 -8.02 2.18
N GLN A 82 23.53 -6.83 2.59
CA GLN A 82 22.81 -6.02 3.58
C GLN A 82 21.39 -5.68 3.13
N LEU A 83 21.21 -5.35 1.84
CA LEU A 83 19.89 -5.06 1.29
C LEU A 83 18.97 -6.30 1.32
N ALA A 84 19.51 -7.50 1.08
CA ALA A 84 18.77 -8.75 1.18
C ALA A 84 18.33 -9.02 2.61
N GLU A 85 19.20 -8.84 3.60
CA GLU A 85 18.87 -9.00 5.02
C GLU A 85 17.78 -8.02 5.48
N ILE A 86 17.89 -6.75 5.08
CA ILE A 86 16.86 -5.72 5.36
C ILE A 86 15.52 -6.13 4.76
N LYS A 87 15.52 -6.63 3.51
CA LYS A 87 14.31 -7.09 2.84
C LYS A 87 13.65 -8.24 3.61
N ASP A 88 14.42 -9.21 4.08
CA ASP A 88 13.92 -10.35 4.86
C ASP A 88 13.32 -9.90 6.20
N ILE A 89 13.96 -8.94 6.89
CA ILE A 89 13.43 -8.33 8.11
C ILE A 89 12.08 -7.65 7.84
N VAL A 90 12.00 -6.83 6.79
CA VAL A 90 10.75 -6.12 6.41
C VAL A 90 9.64 -7.11 6.07
N CYS A 91 9.94 -8.16 5.30
CA CYS A 91 9.00 -9.23 5.00
C CYS A 91 8.53 -9.95 6.28
N GLY A 92 9.44 -10.27 7.19
CA GLY A 92 9.12 -10.88 8.49
C GLY A 92 8.21 -10.01 9.35
N LEU A 93 8.47 -8.71 9.43
CA LEU A 93 7.63 -7.75 10.15
C LEU A 93 6.23 -7.62 9.52
N LYS A 94 6.14 -7.56 8.19
CA LYS A 94 4.87 -7.52 7.47
C LYS A 94 4.01 -8.74 7.79
N ASN A 95 4.61 -9.94 7.76
CA ASN A 95 3.90 -11.18 8.08
C ASN A 95 3.41 -11.22 9.54
N LYS A 96 4.25 -10.81 10.49
CA LYS A 96 3.86 -10.70 11.91
C LYS A 96 2.71 -9.72 12.11
N HIS A 97 2.76 -8.56 11.46
CA HIS A 97 1.70 -7.56 11.52
C HIS A 97 0.38 -8.12 10.96
N THR A 98 0.41 -8.78 9.79
CA THR A 98 -0.79 -9.41 9.21
C THR A 98 -1.39 -10.47 10.12
N LEU A 99 -0.56 -11.30 10.76
CA LEU A 99 -1.03 -12.31 11.72
C LEU A 99 -1.74 -11.64 12.91
N CYS A 100 -1.10 -10.63 13.51
CA CYS A 100 -1.65 -9.88 14.64
C CYS A 100 -2.99 -9.20 14.30
N CYS A 101 -3.09 -8.55 13.14
CA CYS A 101 -4.35 -7.94 12.69
C CYS A 101 -5.46 -8.98 12.49
N THR A 102 -5.11 -10.17 11.98
CA THR A 102 -6.07 -11.26 11.76
C THR A 102 -6.59 -11.79 13.10
N ASP A 103 -5.70 -12.02 14.06
CA ASP A 103 -6.08 -12.45 15.41
C ASP A 103 -6.96 -11.41 16.11
N MET A 104 -6.61 -10.14 15.99
CA MET A 104 -7.41 -9.05 16.57
C MET A 104 -8.79 -8.96 15.93
N LYS A 105 -8.89 -9.13 14.62
CA LYS A 105 -10.16 -9.16 13.88
C LYS A 105 -11.03 -10.34 14.30
N ASN A 106 -10.44 -11.52 14.49
CA ASN A 106 -11.15 -12.72 14.95
C ASN A 106 -11.68 -12.52 16.38
N LYS A 107 -10.83 -12.05 17.31
CA LYS A 107 -11.25 -11.71 18.68
C LYS A 107 -12.38 -10.69 18.70
N LEU A 108 -12.29 -9.64 17.88
CA LEU A 108 -13.35 -8.64 17.78
C LEU A 108 -14.67 -9.27 17.31
N LYS A 109 -14.62 -10.09 16.25
CA LYS A 109 -15.78 -10.82 15.74
C LYS A 109 -16.43 -11.69 16.83
N ASP A 110 -15.62 -12.44 17.57
CA ASP A 110 -16.11 -13.29 18.67
C ASP A 110 -16.78 -12.47 19.78
N THR A 111 -16.19 -11.33 20.15
CA THR A 111 -16.80 -10.43 21.14
C THR A 111 -18.12 -9.82 20.66
N THR A 112 -18.21 -9.44 19.37
CA THR A 112 -19.45 -8.92 18.79
C THR A 112 -20.53 -10.00 18.76
N SER A 113 -20.21 -11.22 18.33
CA SER A 113 -21.15 -12.34 18.31
C SER A 113 -21.62 -12.73 19.72
N ASN A 114 -20.73 -12.70 20.72
CA ASN A 114 -21.13 -12.91 22.12
C ASN A 114 -22.05 -11.79 22.62
N SER A 115 -21.78 -10.53 22.27
CA SER A 115 -22.63 -9.40 22.66
C SER A 115 -24.06 -9.52 22.09
N GLU A 116 -24.19 -9.92 20.82
CA GLU A 116 -25.49 -10.17 20.18
C GLU A 116 -26.24 -11.33 20.82
N SER A 117 -25.54 -12.41 21.18
CA SER A 117 -26.12 -13.54 21.91
C SER A 117 -26.68 -13.12 23.28
N VAL A 118 -25.89 -12.36 24.06
CA VAL A 118 -26.31 -11.84 25.38
C VAL A 118 -27.51 -10.90 25.22
N LYS A 119 -27.48 -9.99 24.25
CA LYS A 119 -28.60 -9.08 23.95
C LYS A 119 -29.87 -9.85 23.60
N THR A 120 -29.76 -10.89 22.78
CA THR A 120 -30.87 -11.76 22.39
C THR A 120 -31.45 -12.51 23.58
N GLN A 121 -30.58 -13.10 24.42
CA GLN A 121 -31.01 -13.77 25.65
C GLN A 121 -31.75 -12.81 26.57
N MET A 122 -31.23 -11.60 26.78
CA MET A 122 -31.86 -10.59 27.64
C MET A 122 -33.21 -10.12 27.10
N CYS A 123 -33.33 -9.91 25.77
CA CYS A 123 -34.62 -9.61 25.13
C CYS A 123 -35.64 -10.73 25.33
N ASN A 124 -35.23 -12.00 25.19
CA ASN A 124 -36.11 -13.15 25.39
C ASN A 124 -36.55 -13.26 26.86
N LEU A 125 -35.64 -13.02 27.81
CA LEU A 125 -35.91 -13.03 29.24
C LEU A 125 -36.92 -11.94 29.62
N ASN A 126 -36.73 -10.72 29.11
CA ASN A 126 -37.64 -9.60 29.31
C ASN A 126 -39.03 -9.86 28.70
N LYS A 127 -39.11 -10.42 27.49
CA LYS A 127 -40.39 -10.84 26.88
C LYS A 127 -41.10 -11.89 27.74
N GLY A 128 -40.37 -12.86 28.28
CA GLY A 128 -40.92 -13.90 29.16
C GLY A 128 -41.39 -13.35 30.51
N LEU A 129 -40.67 -12.40 31.10
CA LEU A 129 -41.08 -11.71 32.33
C LEU A 129 -42.32 -10.84 32.10
N LEU A 130 -42.35 -10.08 31.00
CA LEU A 130 -43.50 -9.24 30.65
C LEU A 130 -44.77 -10.07 30.46
N LYS A 131 -44.68 -11.20 29.76
CA LYS A 131 -45.81 -12.14 29.61
C LYS A 131 -46.28 -12.68 30.96
N ARG A 132 -45.36 -13.11 31.83
CA ARG A 132 -45.70 -13.59 33.18
C ARG A 132 -46.39 -12.51 34.01
N TRP A 133 -45.89 -11.27 33.96
CA TRP A 133 -46.50 -10.14 34.65
C TRP A 133 -47.90 -9.83 34.13
N GLN A 134 -48.11 -9.86 32.81
CA GLN A 134 -49.43 -9.69 32.20
C GLN A 134 -50.40 -10.78 32.66
N SER A 135 -49.99 -12.06 32.64
CA SER A 135 -50.82 -13.16 33.14
C SER A 135 -51.16 -13.01 34.62
N PHE A 136 -50.20 -12.60 35.44
CA PHE A 136 -50.42 -12.34 36.87
C PHE A 136 -51.40 -11.19 37.10
N SER A 137 -51.23 -10.06 36.38
CA SER A 137 -52.14 -8.92 36.44
C SER A 137 -53.57 -9.32 36.06
N GLU A 138 -53.73 -10.12 35.02
CA GLU A 138 -55.04 -10.62 34.59
C GLU A 138 -55.66 -11.55 35.64
N SER A 139 -54.84 -12.40 36.28
CA SER A 139 -55.29 -13.25 37.39
C SER A 139 -55.78 -12.41 38.58
N ILE A 140 -55.11 -11.32 38.93
CA ILE A 140 -55.56 -10.41 40.00
C ILE A 140 -56.90 -9.77 39.63
N LYS A 141 -57.04 -9.25 38.39
CA LYS A 141 -58.29 -8.64 37.94
C LYS A 141 -59.46 -9.62 38.03
N ASN A 142 -59.26 -10.84 37.55
CA ASN A 142 -60.27 -11.89 37.63
C ASN A 142 -60.65 -12.20 39.08
N HIS A 143 -59.66 -12.28 39.98
CA HIS A 143 -59.91 -12.51 41.40
C HIS A 143 -60.70 -11.36 42.04
N MET A 144 -60.33 -10.11 41.78
CA MET A 144 -61.07 -8.94 42.25
C MET A 144 -62.51 -8.90 41.73
N SER A 145 -62.72 -9.22 40.44
CA SER A 145 -64.07 -9.29 39.86
C SER A 145 -64.93 -10.35 40.55
N ASN A 146 -64.34 -11.51 40.89
CA ASN A 146 -65.04 -12.56 41.61
C ASN A 146 -65.42 -12.11 43.03
N ILE A 147 -64.52 -11.45 43.76
CA ILE A 147 -64.81 -10.89 45.09
C ILE A 147 -65.97 -9.88 45.02
N LEU A 148 -65.94 -8.96 44.05
CA LEU A 148 -67.01 -7.98 43.82
C LEU A 148 -68.35 -8.65 43.52
N THR A 149 -68.33 -9.73 42.75
CA THR A 149 -69.54 -10.51 42.44
C THR A 149 -70.08 -11.18 43.69
N GLN A 150 -69.23 -11.83 44.48
CA GLN A 150 -69.60 -12.44 45.76
C GLN A 150 -70.15 -11.41 46.77
N GLN A 151 -69.56 -10.22 46.84
CA GLN A 151 -70.07 -9.13 47.70
C GLN A 151 -71.49 -8.72 47.29
N LYS A 152 -71.74 -8.52 45.98
CA LYS A 152 -73.09 -8.20 45.48
C LYS A 152 -74.08 -9.32 45.78
N GLU A 153 -73.71 -10.57 45.60
CA GLU A 153 -74.56 -11.73 45.92
C GLU A 153 -74.90 -11.82 47.42
N ALA A 154 -73.90 -11.54 48.28
CA ALA A 154 -74.09 -11.49 49.73
C ALA A 154 -75.03 -10.35 50.14
N GLU A 155 -74.89 -9.15 49.55
CA GLU A 155 -75.80 -8.01 49.79
C GLU A 155 -77.24 -8.34 49.37
N ILE A 156 -77.42 -8.95 48.20
CA ILE A 156 -78.74 -9.40 47.73
C ILE A 156 -79.34 -10.41 48.73
N SER A 157 -78.54 -11.35 49.21
CA SER A 157 -78.98 -12.36 50.18
C SER A 157 -79.35 -11.75 51.54
N LEU A 158 -78.58 -10.78 52.03
CA LEU A 158 -78.87 -10.02 53.24
C LEU A 158 -80.17 -9.20 53.13
N ASN A 159 -80.39 -8.55 51.99
CA ASN A 159 -81.62 -7.79 51.74
C ASN A 159 -82.86 -8.70 51.68
N LYS A 160 -82.73 -9.93 51.16
CA LYS A 160 -83.81 -10.93 51.22
C LYS A 160 -84.15 -11.34 52.67
N ILE A 161 -83.16 -11.49 53.55
CA ILE A 161 -83.38 -11.83 54.97
C ILE A 161 -84.03 -10.66 55.73
N ARG A 162 -83.70 -9.40 55.41
CA ARG A 162 -84.37 -8.23 56.03
C ARG A 162 -85.84 -8.06 55.61
N GLN A 163 -86.27 -8.72 54.54
CA GLN A 163 -87.64 -8.67 54.05
C GLN A 163 -88.52 -9.82 54.56
N THR A 164 -88.00 -10.76 55.35
CA THR A 164 -88.86 -11.72 56.08
C THR A 164 -89.58 -11.01 57.22
N PRO A 165 -90.93 -10.98 57.26
CA PRO A 165 -91.66 -10.28 58.29
C PRO A 165 -91.62 -11.09 59.60
N THR A 166 -90.80 -10.64 60.56
CA THR A 166 -90.97 -11.04 61.96
C THR A 166 -92.16 -10.29 62.54
N SER A 167 -93.27 -11.02 62.61
CA SER A 167 -94.45 -10.67 63.39
C SER A 167 -94.15 -10.84 64.89
N SER A 168 -94.40 -9.74 65.62
CA SER A 168 -95.01 -9.62 66.96
C SER A 168 -94.14 -8.98 68.07
N TYR A 169 -94.48 -7.71 68.37
CA TYR A 169 -94.48 -6.97 69.66
C TYR A 169 -93.14 -6.85 70.45
N ALA A 170 -92.74 -5.72 71.05
CA ALA A 170 -93.41 -4.47 71.42
C ALA A 170 -92.41 -3.28 71.52
N GLU A 171 -92.98 -2.09 71.68
CA GLU A 171 -92.43 -0.73 71.76
C GLU A 171 -91.30 -0.49 72.78
N ILE A 172 -90.45 0.54 72.55
CA ILE A 172 -90.40 1.80 73.35
C ILE A 172 -89.17 2.67 72.98
N SER A 173 -89.48 3.89 72.55
CA SER A 173 -88.82 5.21 72.73
C SER A 173 -87.35 5.54 72.39
N ASN A 174 -87.26 6.64 71.64
CA ASN A 174 -86.45 7.86 71.84
C ASN A 174 -85.02 8.02 71.28
N SER A 175 -84.93 9.15 70.56
CA SER A 175 -83.82 10.12 70.49
C SER A 175 -82.60 9.79 69.63
N SER A 176 -82.46 10.51 68.51
CA SER A 176 -81.59 11.69 68.44
C SER A 176 -81.28 12.05 66.99
N SER A 177 -81.64 13.28 66.62
CA SER A 177 -81.17 13.93 65.39
C SER A 177 -79.70 14.29 65.51
N SER A 178 -78.90 13.99 64.49
CA SER A 178 -77.67 14.73 64.22
C SER A 178 -77.50 14.91 62.72
N ASN A 179 -77.88 16.09 62.22
CA ASN A 179 -77.27 16.67 61.04
C ASN A 179 -76.00 17.41 61.49
N VAL A 180 -74.84 17.03 60.93
CA VAL A 180 -73.58 17.79 60.92
C VAL A 180 -72.97 17.49 59.54
N LEU A 181 -73.15 18.36 58.54
CA LEU A 181 -72.31 19.51 58.15
C LEU A 181 -70.84 19.18 57.84
N ASP A 182 -70.50 19.39 56.56
CA ASP A 182 -69.32 20.05 55.98
C ASP A 182 -67.94 19.93 56.65
N ALA A 183 -66.92 19.62 55.85
CA ALA A 183 -65.98 20.65 55.34
C ALA A 183 -64.76 20.04 54.60
N HIS A 184 -64.52 20.59 53.40
CA HIS A 184 -63.25 20.94 52.75
C HIS A 184 -62.04 19.97 52.77
N SER A 185 -61.44 19.72 51.59
CA SER A 185 -60.19 20.39 51.18
C SER A 185 -59.68 19.95 49.78
N THR A 186 -59.69 20.93 48.86
CA THR A 186 -58.71 21.27 47.81
C THR A 186 -57.95 20.22 46.95
N GLN A 187 -58.24 20.27 45.65
CA GLN A 187 -57.39 20.82 44.58
C GLN A 187 -55.99 20.22 44.32
N ASN A 188 -55.83 19.54 43.17
CA ASN A 188 -54.82 19.85 42.12
C ASN A 188 -55.06 18.94 40.90
N LYS A 189 -55.52 19.51 39.79
CA LYS A 189 -54.74 20.00 38.64
C LYS A 189 -54.25 18.89 37.70
N ASP A 190 -54.86 18.92 36.52
CA ASP A 190 -54.32 18.41 35.26
C ASP A 190 -52.85 18.77 35.07
N GLN A 191 -52.08 17.81 34.57
CA GLN A 191 -51.08 18.13 33.56
C GLN A 191 -50.97 17.01 32.53
N ARG A 192 -51.44 17.36 31.34
CA ARG A 192 -51.18 16.70 30.05
C ARG A 192 -49.70 16.35 29.90
N PHE A 193 -49.42 15.19 29.32
CA PHE A 193 -48.32 15.06 28.38
C PHE A 193 -48.90 14.80 26.99
N ASN A 194 -48.77 15.80 26.14
CA ASN A 194 -49.07 15.72 24.72
C ASN A 194 -48.04 14.85 24.01
N THR A 195 -48.59 14.02 23.13
CA THR A 195 -48.04 13.55 21.88
C THR A 195 -47.59 14.72 20.99
N GLU A 196 -46.38 14.65 20.43
CA GLU A 196 -45.95 15.27 19.16
C GLU A 196 -44.62 14.60 18.77
N ASN A 197 -44.63 13.68 17.79
CA ASN A 197 -44.33 13.91 16.37
C ASN A 197 -43.02 14.65 16.09
N SER A 198 -42.07 13.95 15.46
CA SER A 198 -41.49 14.38 14.19
C SER A 198 -40.62 13.27 13.59
N ASN A 199 -40.98 12.91 12.36
CA ASN A 199 -40.11 12.27 11.40
C ASN A 199 -38.93 13.19 11.12
N ASP A 200 -37.74 12.62 10.94
CA ASP A 200 -36.91 13.06 9.83
C ASP A 200 -36.06 11.91 9.27
N SER A 201 -36.40 11.62 8.03
CA SER A 201 -35.70 10.77 7.09
C SER A 201 -34.67 11.60 6.34
N SER A 202 -33.39 11.25 6.44
CA SER A 202 -32.37 11.52 5.43
C SER A 202 -31.19 10.58 5.70
N SER A 203 -30.36 10.15 4.77
CA SER A 203 -30.38 10.08 3.33
C SER A 203 -29.05 9.41 3.02
N VAL A 204 -29.09 8.40 2.18
CA VAL A 204 -27.92 7.84 1.50
C VAL A 204 -27.19 8.96 0.76
N GLY A 205 -25.86 8.99 0.87
CA GLY A 205 -24.94 9.71 -0.02
C GLY A 205 -23.58 9.05 0.14
N SER A 206 -23.22 8.04 -0.66
CA SER A 206 -22.82 8.06 -2.07
C SER A 206 -21.53 8.85 -2.33
N GLU A 207 -20.52 8.07 -2.73
CA GLU A 207 -19.67 8.33 -3.91
C GLU A 207 -18.68 9.49 -3.83
N ILE A 208 -17.48 9.19 -3.34
CA ILE A 208 -16.27 9.87 -3.81
C ILE A 208 -15.91 9.27 -5.18
N HIS A 209 -16.49 9.87 -6.22
CA HIS A 209 -16.05 9.71 -7.60
C HIS A 209 -14.62 10.25 -7.74
N ASN A 210 -13.65 9.35 -7.96
CA ASN A 210 -12.40 9.71 -8.64
C ASN A 210 -12.55 9.31 -10.11
N THR A 211 -13.08 10.23 -10.91
CA THR A 211 -12.94 10.18 -12.37
C THR A 211 -11.47 10.43 -12.74
N PRO A 212 -10.84 9.57 -13.55
CA PRO A 212 -9.57 9.92 -14.17
C PRO A 212 -9.84 10.94 -15.28
N ASN A 213 -9.16 12.09 -15.18
CA ASN A 213 -9.10 13.11 -16.23
C ASN A 213 -8.78 12.48 -17.59
N LYS A 214 -9.74 12.54 -18.52
CA LYS A 214 -9.48 12.39 -19.96
C LYS A 214 -8.73 13.64 -20.43
N VAL A 215 -7.42 13.63 -20.30
CA VAL A 215 -6.56 14.50 -21.12
C VAL A 215 -6.39 13.80 -22.46
N GLN A 216 -7.16 14.28 -23.44
CA GLN A 216 -7.04 13.96 -24.85
C GLN A 216 -5.65 14.47 -25.31
N ARG A 217 -4.71 13.56 -25.58
CA ARG A 217 -3.45 13.88 -26.25
C ARG A 217 -3.25 12.95 -27.44
N SER A 218 -2.89 13.61 -28.52
CA SER A 218 -2.75 13.20 -29.91
C SER A 218 -1.91 11.95 -30.14
N ASN A 219 -2.31 11.24 -31.21
CA ASN A 219 -1.73 10.03 -31.77
C ASN A 219 -0.22 10.12 -32.05
N GLN A 220 0.57 9.53 -31.16
CA GLN A 220 1.83 8.87 -31.50
C GLN A 220 1.91 7.65 -30.59
N THR A 221 1.72 6.46 -31.16
CA THR A 221 1.71 5.19 -30.42
C THR A 221 3.14 4.85 -29.99
N VAL A 222 3.61 5.51 -28.93
CA VAL A 222 4.84 5.12 -28.26
C VAL A 222 4.54 3.77 -27.60
N ILE A 223 5.05 2.69 -28.20
CA ILE A 223 4.98 1.36 -27.59
C ILE A 223 5.76 1.42 -26.28
N ARG A 224 5.03 1.30 -25.16
CA ARG A 224 5.62 1.27 -23.83
C ARG A 224 6.15 -0.13 -23.55
N GLN A 225 7.18 -0.26 -22.70
CA GLN A 225 7.85 -1.55 -22.52
C GLN A 225 7.09 -2.49 -21.60
N THR A 226 6.59 -2.03 -20.45
CA THR A 226 5.98 -2.92 -19.47
C THR A 226 4.76 -2.30 -18.79
N LEU A 227 3.67 -3.04 -18.70
CA LEU A 227 2.54 -2.74 -17.81
C LEU A 227 2.49 -3.76 -16.67
N ILE A 228 2.49 -3.26 -15.44
CA ILE A 228 2.34 -4.07 -14.23
C ILE A 228 0.92 -3.86 -13.70
N ILE A 229 0.14 -4.92 -13.64
CA ILE A 229 -1.25 -4.92 -13.18
C ILE A 229 -1.30 -5.67 -11.86
N GLY A 230 -1.96 -5.14 -10.86
CA GLY A 230 -2.17 -5.91 -9.64
C GLY A 230 -3.03 -5.24 -8.60
N ASP A 231 -3.20 -5.92 -7.48
CA ASP A 231 -4.11 -5.51 -6.42
C ASP A 231 -3.51 -4.42 -5.49
N SER A 232 -4.03 -4.32 -4.27
CA SER A 232 -3.55 -3.40 -3.24
C SER A 232 -2.09 -3.64 -2.84
N ILE A 233 -1.46 -4.78 -3.17
CA ILE A 233 -0.04 -5.03 -2.91
C ILE A 233 0.86 -4.13 -3.76
N LEU A 234 0.39 -3.72 -4.95
CA LEU A 234 1.12 -2.77 -5.78
C LEU A 234 0.90 -1.31 -5.36
N ARG A 235 -0.02 -1.05 -4.41
CA ARG A 235 -0.27 0.29 -3.88
C ARG A 235 0.92 0.73 -3.04
N GLY A 236 1.66 1.73 -3.53
CA GLY A 236 2.85 2.26 -2.87
C GLY A 236 4.18 1.80 -3.48
N ILE A 237 4.16 1.01 -4.56
CA ILE A 237 5.36 0.80 -5.37
C ILE A 237 5.72 2.12 -6.04
N ASN A 238 6.78 2.75 -5.56
CA ASN A 238 7.28 4.01 -6.08
C ASN A 238 7.88 3.78 -7.48
N LYS A 239 7.47 4.58 -8.48
CA LYS A 239 7.98 4.47 -9.85
C LYS A 239 9.51 4.60 -9.95
N SER A 240 10.16 5.19 -8.94
CA SER A 240 11.62 5.33 -8.84
C SER A 240 12.39 4.02 -8.72
N GLY A 241 11.74 2.92 -8.31
CA GLY A 241 12.34 1.58 -8.24
C GLY A 241 12.04 0.68 -9.45
N LEU A 242 11.24 1.17 -10.40
CA LEU A 242 10.91 0.47 -11.63
C LEU A 242 11.75 1.05 -12.77
N LYS A 243 11.99 0.25 -13.83
CA LYS A 243 12.58 0.82 -15.05
C LYS A 243 11.71 1.98 -15.54
N THR A 244 12.35 3.00 -16.11
CA THR A 244 11.73 4.29 -16.53
C THR A 244 10.58 4.16 -17.53
N ASP A 245 10.35 2.96 -18.05
CA ASP A 245 9.40 2.58 -19.10
C ASP A 245 8.30 1.61 -18.60
N ALA A 246 8.16 1.44 -17.28
CA ALA A 246 7.14 0.62 -16.66
C ALA A 246 6.00 1.44 -16.07
N ASP A 247 4.77 1.11 -16.44
CA ASP A 247 3.56 1.64 -15.82
C ASP A 247 2.94 0.65 -14.85
N VAL A 248 2.27 1.19 -13.82
CA VAL A 248 1.61 0.40 -12.78
C VAL A 248 0.13 0.73 -12.77
N LEU A 249 -0.70 -0.28 -13.01
CA LEU A 249 -2.15 -0.23 -12.86
C LEU A 249 -2.54 -0.98 -11.59
N THR A 250 -3.05 -0.24 -10.60
CA THR A 250 -3.52 -0.83 -9.35
C THR A 250 -5.05 -1.00 -9.37
N CYS A 251 -5.52 -2.19 -9.02
CA CYS A 251 -6.92 -2.59 -8.96
C CYS A 251 -7.26 -3.12 -7.55
N PRO A 252 -7.41 -2.24 -6.55
CA PRO A 252 -7.59 -2.64 -5.16
C PRO A 252 -8.88 -3.43 -4.95
N GLY A 253 -8.78 -4.55 -4.23
CA GLY A 253 -9.92 -5.40 -3.88
C GLY A 253 -10.54 -6.16 -5.07
N LYS A 254 -9.99 -6.03 -6.27
CA LYS A 254 -10.52 -6.69 -7.46
C LYS A 254 -10.07 -8.15 -7.55
N LYS A 255 -11.01 -9.00 -7.94
CA LYS A 255 -10.82 -10.42 -8.28
C LYS A 255 -10.28 -10.56 -9.70
N LEU A 256 -9.76 -11.74 -10.02
CA LEU A 256 -9.10 -12.00 -11.31
C LEU A 256 -10.03 -11.74 -12.50
N LEU A 257 -11.29 -12.15 -12.38
CA LEU A 257 -12.32 -11.97 -13.42
C LEU A 257 -12.66 -10.48 -13.64
N GLU A 258 -12.66 -9.69 -12.56
CA GLU A 258 -12.93 -8.25 -12.64
C GLU A 258 -11.72 -7.47 -13.21
N ILE A 259 -10.50 -7.95 -12.95
CA ILE A 259 -9.29 -7.40 -13.57
C ILE A 259 -9.35 -7.67 -15.08
N LYS A 260 -9.73 -8.89 -15.48
CA LYS A 260 -9.91 -9.26 -16.88
C LYS A 260 -10.94 -8.35 -17.58
N SER A 261 -12.09 -8.08 -16.95
CA SER A 261 -13.12 -7.21 -17.55
C SER A 261 -12.69 -5.74 -17.68
N ASN A 262 -11.74 -5.29 -16.85
CA ASN A 262 -11.21 -3.93 -16.89
C ASN A 262 -10.03 -3.77 -17.85
N LEU A 263 -9.44 -4.86 -18.30
CA LEU A 263 -8.42 -4.83 -19.35
C LEU A 263 -9.13 -4.75 -20.70
N SER A 264 -8.99 -3.61 -21.39
CA SER A 264 -9.37 -3.53 -22.80
C SER A 264 -8.18 -3.94 -23.67
N GLY A 265 -8.48 -4.57 -24.82
CA GLY A 265 -7.46 -4.94 -25.80
C GLY A 265 -6.65 -3.73 -26.30
N GLU A 266 -7.24 -2.53 -26.30
CA GLU A 266 -6.56 -1.27 -26.65
C GLU A 266 -5.49 -0.86 -25.63
N ILE A 267 -5.66 -1.20 -24.35
CA ILE A 267 -4.66 -0.91 -23.31
C ILE A 267 -3.53 -1.93 -23.41
N THR A 268 -3.83 -3.21 -23.56
CA THR A 268 -2.80 -4.27 -23.59
C THR A 268 -1.94 -4.18 -24.85
N SER A 269 -2.50 -3.78 -26.00
CA SER A 269 -1.74 -3.63 -27.26
C SER A 269 -0.69 -2.51 -27.25
N GLN A 270 -0.72 -1.61 -26.26
CA GLN A 270 0.24 -0.51 -26.14
C GLN A 270 1.54 -0.91 -25.42
N TYR A 271 1.59 -2.11 -24.84
CA TYR A 271 2.71 -2.59 -24.04
C TYR A 271 3.31 -3.87 -24.61
N LYS A 272 4.64 -3.96 -24.57
CA LYS A 272 5.37 -5.17 -25.01
C LYS A 272 5.28 -6.31 -23.98
N ASN A 273 5.30 -5.97 -22.70
CA ASN A 273 5.26 -6.92 -21.60
C ASN A 273 4.11 -6.58 -20.64
N LEU A 274 3.43 -7.61 -20.17
CA LEU A 274 2.40 -7.53 -19.14
C LEU A 274 2.79 -8.40 -17.95
N ILE A 275 2.87 -7.79 -16.77
CA ILE A 275 3.11 -8.49 -15.50
C ILE A 275 1.82 -8.40 -14.70
N VAL A 276 1.19 -9.54 -14.42
CA VAL A 276 -0.07 -9.57 -13.66
C VAL A 276 0.17 -10.18 -12.29
N TYR A 277 -0.14 -9.41 -11.25
CA TYR A 277 -0.12 -9.81 -9.86
C TYR A 277 -1.55 -9.81 -9.30
N ALA A 278 -2.24 -10.94 -9.45
CA ALA A 278 -3.65 -11.10 -9.09
C ALA A 278 -3.90 -12.47 -8.44
N GLY A 279 -5.08 -12.65 -7.84
CA GLY A 279 -5.52 -13.92 -7.24
C GLY A 279 -5.54 -13.93 -5.70
N GLY A 280 -4.90 -12.94 -5.05
CA GLY A 280 -4.94 -12.79 -3.59
C GLY A 280 -6.37 -12.57 -3.06
N ASN A 281 -7.15 -11.71 -3.75
CA ASN A 281 -8.54 -11.44 -3.37
C ASN A 281 -9.48 -12.62 -3.67
N ASP A 282 -9.22 -13.38 -4.74
CA ASP A 282 -9.95 -14.59 -5.08
C ASP A 282 -9.73 -15.68 -4.02
N ALA A 283 -8.47 -15.89 -3.61
CA ALA A 283 -8.12 -16.81 -2.53
C ALA A 283 -8.75 -16.38 -1.19
N ALA A 284 -8.67 -15.09 -0.84
CA ALA A 284 -9.28 -14.55 0.38
C ALA A 284 -10.82 -14.66 0.38
N SER A 285 -11.44 -14.71 -0.80
CA SER A 285 -12.89 -14.90 -0.96
C SER A 285 -13.32 -16.38 -0.97
N GLY A 286 -12.38 -17.32 -0.77
CA GLY A 286 -12.69 -18.75 -0.71
C GLY A 286 -12.94 -19.40 -2.07
N PHE A 287 -12.45 -18.82 -3.17
CA PHE A 287 -12.56 -19.45 -4.48
C PHE A 287 -11.77 -20.76 -4.51
N ALA A 288 -12.40 -21.80 -5.07
CA ALA A 288 -11.74 -23.07 -5.26
C ALA A 288 -10.52 -22.91 -6.18
N ARG A 289 -9.44 -23.65 -5.88
CA ARG A 289 -8.19 -23.62 -6.66
C ARG A 289 -8.41 -23.92 -8.15
N SER A 290 -9.35 -24.81 -8.47
CA SER A 290 -9.73 -25.17 -9.84
C SER A 290 -10.34 -23.98 -10.59
N THR A 291 -11.20 -23.20 -9.93
CA THR A 291 -11.79 -21.98 -10.51
C THR A 291 -10.72 -20.93 -10.77
N LEU A 292 -9.84 -20.69 -9.78
CA LEU A 292 -8.70 -19.78 -9.92
C LEU A 292 -7.78 -20.16 -11.09
N TYR A 293 -7.51 -21.46 -11.27
CA TYR A 293 -6.69 -21.95 -12.37
C TYR A 293 -7.34 -21.68 -13.73
N ASN A 294 -8.64 -21.90 -13.86
CA ASN A 294 -9.39 -21.62 -15.08
C ASN A 294 -9.42 -20.12 -15.40
N ASP A 295 -9.59 -19.28 -14.39
CA ASP A 295 -9.60 -17.83 -14.55
C ASP A 295 -8.23 -17.30 -14.97
N ILE A 296 -7.14 -17.81 -14.38
CA ILE A 296 -5.77 -17.48 -14.78
C ILE A 296 -5.51 -17.90 -16.23
N LYS A 297 -5.90 -19.12 -16.59
CA LYS A 297 -5.78 -19.62 -17.97
C LYS A 297 -6.56 -18.73 -18.94
N SER A 298 -7.77 -18.33 -18.57
CA SER A 298 -8.63 -17.45 -19.37
C SER A 298 -8.06 -16.04 -19.52
N LEU A 299 -7.33 -15.54 -18.53
CA LEU A 299 -6.64 -14.26 -18.57
C LEU A 299 -5.39 -14.32 -19.44
N ILE A 300 -4.58 -15.38 -19.33
CA ILE A 300 -3.39 -15.59 -20.16
C ILE A 300 -3.77 -15.71 -21.64
N LEU A 301 -4.87 -16.39 -21.96
CA LEU A 301 -5.35 -16.52 -23.35
C LEU A 301 -5.95 -15.22 -23.90
N TYR A 302 -6.31 -14.28 -23.03
CA TYR A 302 -6.86 -12.98 -23.43
C TYR A 302 -5.77 -11.95 -23.72
N ILE A 303 -4.63 -12.06 -23.03
CA ILE A 303 -3.44 -11.21 -23.18
C ILE A 303 -2.62 -11.69 -24.38
#